data_AF-A0A3A6HPL7-F1
#
_entry.id   AF-A0A3A6HPL7-F1
#
_cell.length_a   1.000
_cell.length_b   1.000
_cell.length_c   1.000
_cell.angle_alpha   90.00
_cell.angle_beta   90.00
_cell.angle_gamma   90.00
#
_symmetry.space_group_name_H-M   'P 1'
#
loop_
_entity.id
_entity.type
_entity.pdbx_description
1 polymer ?
#
loop_
_entity_poly.entity_id
_entity_poly.type
_entity_poly.pdbx_seq_one_letter_code
_entity_poly.pdbx_strand_id
1 'polypeptide(L)'
;MYYHASPIKDLHILTPHTSNHGSPLLYLSAKRENTLPYLSNAIELYGKRSGKFPEGPYHKWASYGFTEEGILRLEEYYPNAAEETYKGISGYIYTIAPSPDIKKQQDIPYAYTSEYSMPPVSCEYIPDAYEAILTAARDHKIIIQKYEDNSVSKLQWIEKTIKEQYAHTQRPEYKAFLQAKFPFLQD
;
A
#
# COMPACT_ATOMS: atom_id res chain seq x y z
N MET A 1 -1.51 -18.31 3.86
CA MET A 1 -1.84 -16.87 3.90
C MET A 1 -0.80 -16.09 3.13
N TYR A 2 -1.17 -14.94 2.55
CA TYR A 2 -0.27 -14.13 1.73
C TYR A 2 0.40 -13.07 2.61
N TYR A 3 1.73 -12.98 2.56
CA TYR A 3 2.50 -11.94 3.21
C TYR A 3 2.39 -10.63 2.43
N HIS A 4 2.44 -9.49 3.13
CA HIS A 4 2.59 -8.19 2.48
C HIS A 4 3.79 -8.24 1.54
N ALA A 5 3.62 -7.82 0.30
CA ALA A 5 4.60 -8.06 -0.74
C ALA A 5 6.00 -7.54 -0.41
N SER A 6 7.01 -8.09 -1.07
CA SER A 6 8.42 -7.75 -0.85
C SER A 6 9.13 -7.49 -2.18
N PRO A 7 10.05 -6.51 -2.26
CA PRO A 7 10.92 -6.35 -3.43
C PRO A 7 12.05 -7.40 -3.48
N ILE A 8 12.26 -8.16 -2.41
CA ILE A 8 13.38 -9.08 -2.24
C ILE A 8 12.95 -10.50 -2.61
N LYS A 9 13.69 -11.14 -3.52
CA LYS A 9 13.54 -12.55 -3.88
C LYS A 9 14.22 -13.47 -2.86
N ASP A 10 13.85 -14.76 -2.86
CA ASP A 10 14.55 -15.84 -2.18
C ASP A 10 14.65 -15.64 -0.65
N LEU A 11 13.64 -15.00 -0.06
CA LEU A 11 13.51 -14.94 1.39
C LEU A 11 13.21 -16.34 1.92
N HIS A 12 14.07 -16.82 2.83
CA HIS A 12 13.87 -18.10 3.54
C HIS A 12 13.15 -17.92 4.90
N ILE A 13 13.12 -16.68 5.39
CA ILE A 13 12.39 -16.31 6.61
C ILE A 13 11.75 -14.94 6.38
N LEU A 14 10.47 -14.83 6.73
CA LEU A 14 9.76 -13.56 6.78
C LEU A 14 9.79 -13.08 8.23
N THR A 15 10.28 -11.88 8.46
CA THR A 15 10.44 -11.30 9.80
C THR A 15 9.40 -10.22 10.08
N PRO A 16 8.90 -10.08 11.32
CA PRO A 16 8.07 -8.95 11.71
C PRO A 16 8.73 -7.60 11.42
N HIS A 17 7.97 -6.64 10.89
CA HIS A 17 8.44 -5.29 10.61
C HIS A 17 7.52 -4.24 11.23
N THR A 18 8.09 -3.13 11.67
CA THR A 18 7.31 -2.00 12.20
C THR A 18 6.75 -1.19 11.04
N SER A 19 5.42 -1.11 10.96
CA SER A 19 4.69 -0.17 10.08
C SER A 19 4.42 1.15 10.84
N ASN A 20 3.31 1.83 10.56
CA ASN A 20 2.96 3.11 11.19
C ASN A 20 2.53 2.99 12.68
N HIS A 21 2.25 1.79 13.19
CA HIS A 21 1.66 1.56 14.53
C HIS A 21 2.67 1.14 15.62
N GLY A 22 3.97 1.21 15.36
CA GLY A 22 5.03 1.11 16.38
C GLY A 22 5.47 -0.31 16.77
N SER A 23 4.60 -1.31 16.74
CA SER A 23 4.97 -2.71 17.03
C SER A 23 5.37 -3.50 15.77
N PRO A 24 6.45 -4.31 15.81
CA PRO A 24 6.85 -5.13 14.68
C PRO A 24 5.93 -6.33 14.53
N LEU A 25 5.32 -6.48 13.34
CA LEU A 25 4.41 -7.58 13.04
C LEU A 25 4.70 -8.14 11.64
N LEU A 26 4.49 -9.44 11.45
CA LEU A 26 4.23 -9.99 10.13
C LEU A 26 2.81 -9.62 9.75
N TYR A 27 2.66 -8.94 8.61
CA TYR A 27 1.34 -8.58 8.10
C TYR A 27 0.95 -9.49 6.95
N LEU A 28 -0.27 -10.01 7.04
CA LEU A 28 -0.75 -11.10 6.21
C LEU A 28 -2.17 -10.81 5.72
N SER A 29 -2.54 -11.44 4.60
CA SER A 29 -3.91 -11.47 4.13
C SER A 29 -4.37 -12.87 3.74
N ALA A 30 -5.66 -13.13 3.91
CA ALA A 30 -6.31 -14.31 3.34
C ALA A 30 -6.59 -14.17 1.83
N LYS A 31 -6.54 -12.95 1.27
CA LYS A 31 -6.74 -12.67 -0.16
C LYS A 31 -5.41 -12.23 -0.79
N ARG A 32 -5.09 -12.76 -1.97
CA ARG A 32 -3.82 -12.45 -2.67
C ARG A 32 -3.79 -11.01 -3.12
N GLU A 33 -4.87 -10.57 -3.74
CA GLU A 33 -5.07 -9.23 -4.28
C GLU A 33 -4.90 -8.13 -3.21
N ASN A 34 -5.24 -8.41 -1.96
CA ASN A 34 -5.06 -7.48 -0.84
C ASN A 34 -3.58 -7.17 -0.55
N THR A 35 -2.65 -7.96 -1.09
CA THR A 35 -1.21 -7.72 -0.92
C THR A 35 -0.61 -6.81 -1.99
N LEU A 36 -1.31 -6.60 -3.11
CA LEU A 36 -0.82 -5.81 -4.25
C LEU A 36 -0.48 -4.35 -3.89
N PRO A 37 -1.25 -3.64 -3.04
CA PRO A 37 -0.90 -2.27 -2.64
C PRO A 37 0.46 -2.15 -1.97
N TYR A 38 0.99 -3.24 -1.40
CA TYR A 38 2.28 -3.24 -0.70
C TYR A 38 3.48 -3.48 -1.61
N LEU A 39 3.27 -3.73 -2.91
CA LEU A 39 4.36 -3.83 -3.88
C LEU A 39 5.07 -2.49 -4.10
N SER A 40 4.42 -1.37 -3.80
CA SER A 40 4.97 -0.03 -3.95
C SER A 40 4.49 0.91 -2.85
N ASN A 41 5.31 1.90 -2.53
CA ASN A 41 4.95 3.01 -1.66
C ASN A 41 5.17 4.33 -2.43
N ALA A 42 4.11 5.09 -2.66
CA ALA A 42 4.16 6.29 -3.49
C ALA A 42 5.19 7.32 -3.00
N ILE A 43 5.32 7.48 -1.68
CA ILE A 43 6.30 8.41 -1.06
C ILE A 43 7.74 7.94 -1.30
N GLU A 44 8.01 6.65 -1.13
CA GLU A 44 9.32 6.05 -1.41
C GLU A 44 9.68 6.18 -2.89
N LEU A 45 8.73 5.87 -3.77
CA LEU A 45 8.94 5.95 -5.21
C LEU A 45 9.23 7.38 -5.66
N TYR A 46 8.46 8.36 -5.17
CA TYR A 46 8.72 9.77 -5.40
C TYR A 46 10.09 10.20 -4.86
N GLY A 47 10.42 9.81 -3.63
CA GLY A 47 11.70 10.14 -2.99
C GLY A 47 12.91 9.67 -3.80
N LYS A 48 12.87 8.42 -4.24
CA LYS A 48 13.93 7.80 -5.07
C LYS A 48 14.00 8.41 -6.46
N ARG A 49 12.86 8.55 -7.16
CA ARG A 49 12.82 9.09 -8.54
C ARG A 49 13.20 10.57 -8.63
N SER A 50 12.84 11.36 -7.62
CA SER A 50 13.19 12.78 -7.57
C SER A 50 14.63 13.04 -7.14
N GLY A 51 15.34 12.03 -6.60
CA GLY A 51 16.67 12.17 -6.01
C GLY A 51 16.72 12.95 -4.70
N LYS A 52 15.58 13.46 -4.21
CA LYS A 52 15.50 14.27 -2.98
C LYS A 52 15.60 13.43 -1.71
N PHE A 53 15.11 12.19 -1.75
CA PHE A 53 15.08 11.26 -0.62
C PHE A 53 15.49 9.87 -1.10
N PRO A 54 16.80 9.63 -1.34
CA PRO A 54 17.28 8.36 -1.89
C PRO A 54 17.19 7.19 -0.90
N GLU A 55 17.13 7.49 0.40
CA GLU A 55 17.05 6.51 1.48
C GLU A 55 15.89 6.80 2.44
N GLY A 56 15.43 5.75 3.12
CA GLY A 56 14.33 5.81 4.09
C GLY A 56 14.79 6.05 5.54
N PRO A 57 13.90 5.87 6.54
CA PRO A 57 12.57 5.25 6.42
C PRO A 57 11.52 6.20 5.84
N TYR A 58 10.73 5.71 4.89
CA TYR A 58 9.62 6.47 4.30
C TYR A 58 8.32 6.23 5.07
N HIS A 59 7.53 7.28 5.26
CA HIS A 59 6.12 7.12 5.63
C HIS A 59 5.39 6.22 4.61
N LYS A 60 4.55 5.30 5.10
CA LYS A 60 3.73 4.45 4.23
C LYS A 60 2.47 5.21 3.83
N TRP A 61 2.38 5.55 2.54
CA TRP A 61 1.17 6.15 1.97
C TRP A 61 0.14 5.07 1.66
N ALA A 62 -1.06 5.22 2.22
CA ALA A 62 -2.19 4.34 1.96
C ALA A 62 -3.38 5.19 1.54
N SER A 63 -3.75 5.08 0.26
CA SER A 63 -4.98 5.64 -0.30
C SER A 63 -5.86 4.49 -0.77
N TYR A 64 -6.25 3.64 0.18
CA TYR A 64 -7.14 2.52 -0.06
C TYR A 64 -7.96 2.22 1.19
N GLY A 65 -9.11 1.58 0.99
CA GLY A 65 -9.98 1.05 2.03
C GLY A 65 -10.59 -0.27 1.60
N PHE A 66 -11.66 -0.68 2.28
CA PHE A 66 -12.45 -1.85 1.90
C PHE A 66 -13.92 -1.47 1.78
N THR A 67 -14.64 -2.11 0.86
CA THR A 67 -16.10 -2.02 0.82
C THR A 67 -16.74 -2.77 1.99
N GLU A 68 -18.06 -2.63 2.16
CA GLU A 68 -18.82 -3.39 3.17
C GLU A 68 -18.68 -4.90 2.97
N GLU A 69 -18.54 -5.35 1.72
CA GLU A 69 -18.29 -6.75 1.34
C GLU A 69 -16.82 -7.18 1.52
N GLY A 70 -15.96 -6.28 2.00
CA GLY A 70 -14.54 -6.54 2.21
C GLY A 70 -13.73 -6.63 0.92
N ILE A 71 -14.18 -6.00 -0.17
CA ILE A 71 -13.40 -5.86 -1.41
C ILE A 71 -12.44 -4.68 -1.25
N LEU A 72 -11.15 -4.90 -1.54
CA LEU A 72 -10.16 -3.82 -1.51
C LEU A 72 -10.52 -2.74 -2.52
N ARG A 73 -10.58 -1.48 -2.07
CA ARG A 73 -10.81 -0.30 -2.90
C ARG A 73 -9.59 0.60 -2.86
N LEU A 74 -8.82 0.62 -3.94
CA LEU A 74 -7.74 1.58 -4.16
C LEU A 74 -8.35 2.91 -4.63
N GLU A 75 -8.07 4.01 -3.93
CA GLU A 75 -8.67 5.32 -4.18
C GLU A 75 -7.64 6.32 -4.68
N GLU A 76 -7.86 6.90 -5.86
CA GLU A 76 -6.99 7.93 -6.39
C GLU A 76 -7.35 9.30 -5.79
N TYR A 77 -6.46 9.84 -4.95
CA TYR A 77 -6.61 11.18 -4.36
C TYR A 77 -6.11 12.30 -5.28
N TYR A 78 -5.37 11.94 -6.32
CA TYR A 78 -4.93 12.82 -7.41
C TYR A 78 -4.96 12.03 -8.73
N PRO A 79 -5.04 12.70 -9.90
CA PRO A 79 -5.13 12.03 -11.19
C PRO A 79 -4.02 10.99 -11.40
N ASN A 80 -4.39 9.79 -11.84
CA ASN A 80 -3.48 8.69 -12.18
C ASN A 80 -2.62 8.17 -11.02
N ALA A 81 -3.02 8.40 -9.77
CA ALA A 81 -2.24 8.00 -8.60
C ALA A 81 -1.90 6.49 -8.58
N ALA A 82 -2.82 5.62 -9.02
CA ALA A 82 -2.58 4.18 -9.07
C ALA A 82 -1.54 3.83 -10.14
N GLU A 83 -1.67 4.38 -11.35
CA GLU A 83 -0.72 4.12 -12.43
C GLU A 83 0.68 4.60 -12.03
N GLU A 84 0.79 5.83 -11.53
CA GLU A 84 2.07 6.43 -11.19
C GLU A 84 2.82 5.63 -10.10
N THR A 85 2.06 5.08 -9.14
CA THR A 85 2.60 4.34 -7.99
C THR A 85 3.02 2.92 -8.36
N TYR A 86 2.28 2.24 -9.23
CA TYR A 86 2.43 0.79 -9.43
C TYR A 86 3.01 0.38 -10.79
N LYS A 87 2.95 1.23 -11.81
CA LYS A 87 3.35 0.84 -13.18
C LYS A 87 4.86 0.64 -13.28
N GLY A 88 5.24 -0.49 -13.87
CA GLY A 88 6.64 -0.93 -13.99
C GLY A 88 7.27 -1.37 -12.68
N ILE A 89 6.51 -1.47 -11.58
CA ILE A 89 7.03 -1.93 -10.29
C ILE A 89 6.87 -3.45 -10.20
N SER A 90 7.98 -4.17 -10.15
CA SER A 90 7.99 -5.61 -9.91
C SER A 90 8.20 -5.93 -8.42
N GLY A 91 7.77 -7.10 -7.99
CA GLY A 91 8.04 -7.60 -6.64
C GLY A 91 7.57 -9.04 -6.45
N TYR A 92 7.48 -9.47 -5.20
CA TYR A 92 7.20 -10.85 -4.83
C TYR A 92 6.08 -10.92 -3.79
N ILE A 93 5.15 -11.85 -3.99
CA ILE A 93 4.15 -12.22 -2.99
C ILE A 93 4.54 -13.57 -2.42
N TYR A 94 4.80 -13.60 -1.12
CA TYR A 94 5.11 -14.84 -0.42
C TYR A 94 3.86 -15.43 0.21
N THR A 95 3.74 -16.75 0.22
CA THR A 95 2.71 -17.45 0.98
C THR A 95 3.35 -18.13 2.17
N ILE A 96 2.66 -18.14 3.31
CA ILE A 96 3.03 -18.93 4.49
C ILE A 96 1.97 -20.00 4.79
N ALA A 97 2.40 -21.08 5.42
CA ALA A 97 1.50 -22.11 5.94
C ALA A 97 0.58 -21.53 7.04
N PRO A 98 -0.62 -22.10 7.25
CA PRO A 98 -1.42 -21.82 8.43
C PRO A 98 -0.62 -22.10 9.72
N SER A 99 -0.79 -21.25 10.73
CA SER A 99 -0.16 -21.39 12.05
C SER A 99 -1.11 -20.86 13.12
N PRO A 100 -1.14 -21.45 14.34
CA PRO A 100 -1.89 -20.92 15.48
C PRO A 100 -1.39 -19.52 15.91
N ASP A 101 -0.16 -19.16 15.55
CA ASP A 101 0.44 -17.86 15.87
C ASP A 101 -0.04 -16.73 14.95
N ILE A 102 -0.91 -17.04 13.98
CA ILE A 102 -1.50 -16.06 13.08
C ILE A 102 -2.87 -15.65 13.62
N LYS A 103 -3.00 -14.37 13.97
CA LYS A 103 -4.20 -13.78 14.56
C LYS A 103 -4.92 -12.90 13.55
N LYS A 104 -6.25 -12.98 13.50
CA LYS A 104 -7.09 -12.11 12.65
C LYS A 104 -7.09 -10.70 13.22
N GLN A 105 -6.95 -9.69 12.37
CA GLN A 105 -7.23 -8.30 12.73
C GLN A 105 -8.74 -8.05 12.68
N GLN A 106 -9.30 -7.45 13.74
CA GLN A 106 -10.75 -7.29 13.84
C GLN A 106 -11.29 -6.22 12.89
N ASP A 107 -10.53 -5.13 12.68
CA ASP A 107 -11.01 -3.94 11.97
C ASP A 107 -10.72 -3.93 10.47
N ILE A 108 -9.93 -4.88 9.96
CA ILE A 108 -9.49 -4.91 8.56
C ILE A 108 -9.90 -6.25 7.93
N PRO A 109 -10.79 -6.24 6.93
CA PRO A 109 -11.23 -7.45 6.23
C PRO A 109 -10.07 -8.30 5.73
N TYR A 110 -10.11 -9.59 6.04
CA TYR A 110 -9.13 -10.59 5.60
C TYR A 110 -7.69 -10.32 6.03
N ALA A 111 -7.45 -9.38 6.96
CA ALA A 111 -6.11 -9.09 7.45
C ALA A 111 -5.79 -9.92 8.69
N TYR A 112 -4.54 -10.36 8.75
CA TYR A 112 -4.00 -11.18 9.82
C TYR A 112 -2.61 -10.69 10.19
N THR A 113 -2.17 -10.99 11.40
CA THR A 113 -0.84 -10.64 11.88
C THR A 113 -0.21 -11.78 12.65
N SER A 114 1.12 -11.76 12.74
CA SER A 114 1.87 -12.59 13.70
C SER A 114 3.04 -11.80 14.29
N GLU A 115 3.40 -12.13 15.52
CA GLU A 115 4.57 -11.57 16.22
C GLU A 115 5.85 -12.38 15.93
N TYR A 116 5.73 -13.53 15.27
CA TYR A 116 6.81 -14.47 15.05
C TYR A 116 7.28 -14.46 13.61
N SER A 117 8.57 -14.76 13.40
CA SER A 117 9.11 -14.99 12.06
C SER A 117 8.63 -16.33 11.51
N MET A 118 8.34 -16.40 10.22
CA MET A 118 7.78 -17.61 9.59
C MET A 118 8.45 -17.90 8.25
N PRO A 119 8.75 -19.17 7.93
CA PRO A 119 9.29 -19.53 6.63
C PRO A 119 8.18 -19.46 5.56
N PRO A 120 8.46 -18.91 4.37
CA PRO A 120 7.52 -18.98 3.26
C PRO A 120 7.43 -20.40 2.70
N VAL A 121 6.24 -20.77 2.23
CA VAL A 121 5.98 -22.04 1.52
C VAL A 121 5.94 -21.87 0.01
N SER A 122 5.72 -20.66 -0.48
CA SER A 122 5.81 -20.32 -1.91
C SER A 122 6.14 -18.85 -2.11
N CYS A 123 6.59 -18.54 -3.33
CA CYS A 123 6.92 -17.19 -3.78
C CYS A 123 6.40 -17.01 -5.21
N GLU A 124 5.56 -16.01 -5.40
CA GLU A 124 5.02 -15.58 -6.69
C GLU A 124 5.75 -14.31 -7.13
N TYR A 125 6.32 -14.30 -8.34
CA TYR A 125 6.89 -13.10 -8.94
C TYR A 125 5.82 -12.29 -9.67
N ILE A 126 5.74 -10.99 -9.35
CA ILE A 126 4.87 -10.01 -10.00
C ILE A 126 5.73 -9.12 -10.88
N PRO A 127 5.65 -9.24 -12.22
CA PRO A 127 6.49 -8.44 -13.11
C PRO A 127 6.07 -6.97 -13.16
N ASP A 128 4.77 -6.68 -13.06
CA ASP A 128 4.23 -5.33 -13.02
C ASP A 128 3.03 -5.27 -12.06
N ALA A 129 3.15 -4.46 -11.01
CA ALA A 129 2.13 -4.31 -9.98
C ALA A 129 0.85 -3.65 -10.52
N TYR A 130 0.96 -2.71 -11.45
CA TYR A 130 -0.21 -2.04 -12.02
C TYR A 130 -1.01 -3.00 -12.89
N GLU A 131 -0.36 -3.78 -13.75
CA GLU A 131 -1.05 -4.81 -14.55
C GLU A 131 -1.71 -5.89 -13.68
N ALA A 132 -1.07 -6.27 -12.56
CA ALA A 132 -1.67 -7.18 -11.59
C ALA A 132 -2.91 -6.57 -10.91
N ILE A 133 -2.88 -5.27 -10.58
CA ILE A 133 -4.02 -4.53 -10.02
C ILE A 133 -5.15 -4.41 -11.05
N LEU A 134 -4.85 -4.05 -12.30
CA LEU A 134 -5.83 -3.98 -13.39
C LEU A 134 -6.48 -5.34 -13.65
N THR A 135 -5.70 -6.41 -13.61
CA THR A 135 -6.22 -7.78 -13.75
C THR A 135 -7.15 -8.14 -12.60
N ALA A 136 -6.75 -7.87 -11.35
CA ALA A 136 -7.62 -8.06 -10.20
C ALA A 136 -8.90 -7.21 -10.26
N ALA A 137 -8.83 -6.01 -10.84
CA ALA A 137 -9.99 -5.16 -11.04
C ALA A 137 -10.95 -5.70 -12.10
N ARG A 138 -10.44 -6.20 -13.23
CA ARG A 138 -11.22 -6.90 -14.26
C ARG A 138 -11.91 -8.15 -13.71
N ASP A 139 -11.28 -8.83 -12.76
CA ASP A 139 -11.82 -9.99 -12.05
C ASP A 139 -12.77 -9.62 -10.88
N HIS A 140 -13.07 -8.33 -10.67
CA HIS A 140 -13.88 -7.81 -9.55
C HIS A 140 -13.32 -8.13 -8.14
N LYS A 141 -12.02 -8.39 -8.03
CA LYS A 141 -11.33 -8.67 -6.75
C LYS A 141 -10.81 -7.39 -6.08
N ILE A 142 -10.56 -6.35 -6.86
CA ILE A 142 -10.19 -5.00 -6.42
C ILE A 142 -11.10 -3.99 -7.11
N ILE A 143 -11.40 -2.89 -6.45
CA ILE A 143 -11.99 -1.70 -7.06
C ILE A 143 -10.91 -0.63 -7.17
N ILE A 144 -10.77 -0.02 -8.35
CA ILE A 144 -9.97 1.18 -8.55
C ILE A 144 -10.96 2.34 -8.66
N GLN A 145 -11.04 3.16 -7.61
CA GLN A 145 -11.80 4.40 -7.61
C GLN A 145 -10.93 5.48 -8.26
N LYS A 146 -11.25 5.80 -9.52
CA LYS A 146 -10.54 6.82 -10.28
C LYS A 146 -10.76 8.21 -9.72
N TYR A 147 -9.79 9.09 -9.95
CA TYR A 147 -9.85 10.45 -9.44
C TYR A 147 -11.07 11.21 -9.98
N GLU A 148 -11.31 11.09 -11.29
CA GLU A 148 -12.42 11.71 -12.04
C GLU A 148 -13.80 11.23 -11.58
N ASP A 149 -13.87 10.05 -10.96
CA ASP A 149 -15.12 9.46 -10.46
C ASP A 149 -15.45 9.90 -9.02
N ASN A 150 -14.58 10.69 -8.37
CA ASN A 150 -14.85 11.18 -7.02
C ASN A 150 -15.96 12.25 -7.03
N SER A 151 -16.85 12.17 -6.03
CA SER A 151 -17.84 13.23 -5.81
C SER A 151 -17.17 14.54 -5.41
N VAL A 152 -17.85 15.67 -5.64
CA VAL A 152 -17.40 16.99 -5.16
C VAL A 152 -17.12 16.99 -3.65
N SER A 153 -17.96 16.33 -2.86
CA SER A 153 -17.77 16.22 -1.41
C SER A 153 -16.53 15.40 -1.02
N LYS A 154 -16.22 14.33 -1.75
CA LYS A 154 -15.00 13.53 -1.54
C LYS A 154 -13.76 14.33 -1.94
N LEU A 155 -13.79 15.08 -3.04
CA LEU A 155 -12.70 15.97 -3.44
C LEU A 155 -12.43 17.06 -2.39
N GLN A 156 -13.47 17.70 -1.86
CA GLN A 156 -13.35 18.68 -0.77
C GLN A 156 -12.77 18.04 0.51
N TRP A 157 -13.20 16.82 0.84
CA TRP A 157 -12.65 16.07 1.97
C TRP A 157 -11.17 15.72 1.75
N ILE A 158 -10.79 15.26 0.55
CA ILE A 158 -9.39 15.00 0.18
C ILE A 158 -8.57 16.29 0.38
N GLU A 159 -9.01 17.41 -0.20
CA GLU A 159 -8.29 18.68 -0.08
C GLU A 159 -8.07 19.08 1.39
N LYS A 160 -9.12 19.02 2.21
CA LYS A 160 -9.06 19.30 3.65
C LYS A 160 -8.07 18.36 4.35
N THR A 161 -8.20 17.05 4.16
CA THR A 161 -7.34 16.04 4.80
C THR A 161 -5.88 16.20 4.39
N ILE A 162 -5.61 16.49 3.11
CA ILE A 162 -4.25 16.72 2.63
C ILE A 162 -3.64 17.98 3.24
N LYS A 163 -4.41 19.09 3.31
CA LYS A 163 -3.97 20.32 3.99
C LYS A 163 -3.65 20.07 5.47
N GLU A 164 -4.50 19.32 6.17
CA GLU A 164 -4.27 18.92 7.56
C GLU A 164 -3.02 18.05 7.70
N GLN A 165 -2.85 17.01 6.88
CA GLN A 165 -1.67 16.14 6.91
C GLN A 165 -0.39 16.93 6.62
N TYR A 166 -0.42 17.83 5.66
CA TYR A 166 0.70 18.70 5.30
C TYR A 166 1.11 19.64 6.44
N ALA A 167 0.14 20.19 7.17
CA ALA A 167 0.40 21.08 8.31
C ALA A 167 0.99 20.34 9.53
N HIS A 168 0.56 19.11 9.78
CA HIS A 168 0.96 18.35 10.98
C HIS A 168 2.20 17.48 10.78
N THR A 169 2.50 17.05 9.55
CA THR A 169 3.66 16.19 9.31
C THR A 169 4.98 16.92 9.52
N GLN A 170 5.88 16.32 10.31
CA GLN A 170 7.27 16.75 10.46
C GLN A 170 8.21 15.97 9.52
N ARG A 171 7.67 15.07 8.70
CA ARG A 171 8.44 14.18 7.81
C ARG A 171 8.72 14.88 6.48
N PRO A 172 9.98 15.21 6.16
CA PRO A 172 10.30 16.00 4.97
C PRO A 172 9.99 15.24 3.66
N GLU A 173 10.16 13.92 3.63
CA GLU A 173 9.85 13.09 2.47
C GLU A 173 8.36 13.08 2.16
N TYR A 174 7.55 13.01 3.22
CA TYR A 174 6.10 13.03 3.10
C TYR A 174 5.60 14.41 2.69
N LYS A 175 6.13 15.47 3.33
CA LYS A 175 5.79 16.85 3.02
C LYS A 175 6.10 17.20 1.55
N ALA A 176 7.27 16.80 1.06
CA ALA A 176 7.68 17.02 -0.32
C ALA A 176 6.86 16.20 -1.33
N PHE A 177 6.43 14.99 -0.97
CA PHE A 177 5.50 14.21 -1.78
C PHE A 177 4.14 14.93 -1.90
N LEU A 178 3.57 15.38 -0.78
CA LEU A 178 2.28 16.08 -0.78
C LEU A 178 2.33 17.35 -1.67
N GLN A 179 3.35 18.20 -1.52
CA GLN A 179 3.49 19.41 -2.36
C GLN A 179 3.63 19.12 -3.84
N ALA A 180 4.25 17.98 -4.20
CA ALA A 180 4.44 17.60 -5.58
C ALA A 180 3.17 17.02 -6.22
N LYS A 181 2.29 16.39 -5.42
CA LYS A 181 1.08 15.71 -5.91
C LYS A 181 -0.19 16.55 -5.84
N PHE A 182 -0.22 17.52 -4.94
CA PHE A 182 -1.42 18.32 -4.67
C PHE A 182 -1.16 19.81 -4.94
N PRO A 183 -1.53 20.32 -6.14
CA PRO A 183 -1.24 21.70 -6.54
C PRO A 183 -1.79 22.77 -5.59
N PHE A 184 -2.92 22.50 -4.91
CA PHE A 184 -3.53 23.40 -3.92
C PHE A 184 -2.71 23.59 -2.62
N LEU A 185 -1.53 22.98 -2.51
CA LEU A 185 -0.56 23.21 -1.44
C LEU A 185 0.56 24.19 -1.84
N GLN A 186 0.53 24.71 -3.07
CA GLN A 186 1.56 25.62 -3.60
C GLN A 186 1.20 27.11 -3.43
N ASP A 187 0.16 27.40 -2.62
CA ASP A 187 -0.29 28.75 -2.28
C ASP A 187 0.47 29.36 -1.09
#